data_AF-A0A142BIU1-F1
#
_entry.id   AF-A0A142BIU1-F1
#
_cell.length_a   1.000
_cell.length_b   1.000
_cell.length_c   1.000
_cell.angle_alpha   90.00
_cell.angle_beta   90.00
_cell.angle_gamma   90.00
#
_symmetry.space_group_name_H-M   'P 1'
#
loop_
_entity.id
_entity.type
_entity.pdbx_description
1 polymer ?
#
loop_
_entity_poly.entity_id
_entity_poly.type
_entity_poly.pdbx_seq_one_letter_code
_entity_poly.pdbx_strand_id
1 'polypeptide(L)'
;MNASDIEQKLKQSYLDLSKAHQKQDWQVLAGLETAAREVISEVADSKVALTRKSQKLLDDLQQLYKEIIQTCQQERSQLQKQIVEGHKRQKALSAYLSQQEQNSSD
;
A
#
# COMPACT_ATOMS: atom_id res chain seq x y z
N MET A 1 -10.94 -7.90 26.68
CA MET A 1 -11.60 -7.91 25.35
C MET A 1 -12.54 -9.09 25.31
N ASN A 2 -13.76 -8.94 24.79
CA ASN A 2 -14.70 -10.04 24.57
C ASN A 2 -14.79 -10.39 23.07
N ALA A 3 -15.52 -11.44 22.71
CA ALA A 3 -15.64 -11.88 21.31
C ALA A 3 -16.29 -10.83 20.38
N SER A 4 -17.26 -10.04 20.89
CA SER A 4 -17.88 -8.97 20.11
C SER A 4 -16.92 -7.81 19.84
N ASP A 5 -16.09 -7.47 20.82
CA ASP A 5 -15.08 -6.41 20.66
C ASP A 5 -14.06 -6.81 19.57
N ILE A 6 -13.63 -8.08 19.58
CA ILE A 6 -12.72 -8.65 18.57
C ILE A 6 -13.34 -8.51 17.18
N GLU A 7 -14.59 -8.96 17.01
CA GLU A 7 -15.28 -8.87 15.73
C GLU A 7 -15.41 -7.42 15.24
N GLN A 8 -15.72 -6.48 16.12
CA GLN A 8 -15.85 -5.06 15.76
C GLN A 8 -14.50 -4.48 15.33
N LYS A 9 -13.42 -4.72 16.10
CA LYS A 9 -12.09 -4.21 15.78
C LYS A 9 -11.55 -4.79 14.46
N LEU A 10 -11.71 -6.09 14.24
CA LEU A 10 -11.30 -6.75 12.99
C LEU A 10 -12.10 -6.23 11.80
N LYS A 11 -13.42 -6.10 11.95
CA LYS A 11 -14.29 -5.55 10.91
C LYS A 11 -13.93 -4.11 10.57
N GLN A 12 -13.66 -3.28 11.56
CA GLN A 12 -13.26 -1.89 11.36
C GLN A 12 -11.92 -1.81 10.61
N SER A 13 -10.93 -2.59 11.05
CA SER A 13 -9.62 -2.69 10.39
C SER A 13 -9.74 -3.08 8.92
N TYR A 14 -10.59 -4.08 8.62
CA TYR A 14 -10.86 -4.50 7.25
C TYR A 14 -11.48 -3.38 6.40
N LEU A 15 -12.50 -2.71 6.92
CA LEU A 15 -13.18 -1.63 6.21
C LEU A 15 -12.27 -0.44 5.92
N ASP A 16 -11.47 -0.04 6.90
CA ASP A 16 -10.56 1.09 6.76
C ASP A 16 -9.45 0.79 5.74
N LEU A 17 -8.82 -0.39 5.85
CA LEU A 17 -7.81 -0.84 4.88
C LEU A 17 -8.38 -0.96 3.47
N SER A 18 -9.56 -1.57 3.31
CA SER A 18 -10.19 -1.75 2.00
C SER A 18 -10.53 -0.40 1.37
N LYS A 19 -11.04 0.55 2.16
CA LYS A 19 -11.35 1.91 1.69
C LYS A 19 -10.09 2.68 1.30
N ALA A 20 -9.02 2.60 2.07
CA ALA A 20 -7.75 3.25 1.74
C ALA A 20 -7.11 2.65 0.49
N HIS A 21 -7.13 1.32 0.35
CA HIS A 21 -6.64 0.60 -0.83
C HIS A 21 -7.42 0.97 -2.09
N GLN A 22 -8.75 0.98 -2.05
CA GLN A 22 -9.60 1.39 -3.17
C GLN A 22 -9.32 2.83 -3.64
N LYS A 23 -8.99 3.72 -2.70
CA LYS A 23 -8.64 5.11 -3.01
C LYS A 23 -7.19 5.30 -3.43
N GLN A 24 -6.37 4.25 -3.37
CA GLN A 24 -4.92 4.32 -3.57
C GLN A 24 -4.26 5.39 -2.68
N ASP A 25 -4.82 5.60 -1.47
CA ASP A 25 -4.30 6.56 -0.51
C ASP A 25 -3.15 5.92 0.27
N TRP A 26 -1.98 5.86 -0.36
CA TRP A 26 -0.81 5.14 0.15
C TRP A 26 -0.32 5.68 1.51
N GLN A 27 -0.48 6.98 1.74
CA GLN A 27 -0.07 7.61 2.99
C GLN A 27 -0.97 7.17 4.15
N VAL A 28 -2.29 7.18 3.94
CA VAL A 28 -3.26 6.72 4.95
C VAL A 28 -3.16 5.20 5.14
N LEU A 29 -2.95 4.44 4.05
CA LEU A 29 -2.86 2.99 4.09
C LEU A 29 -1.76 2.49 5.04
N ALA A 30 -0.60 3.15 5.08
CA ALA A 30 0.52 2.77 5.96
C ALA A 30 0.15 2.90 7.45
N GLY A 31 -0.54 3.97 7.83
CA GLY A 31 -1.00 4.17 9.21
C GLY A 31 -2.07 3.16 9.63
N LEU A 32 -3.02 2.90 8.74
CA LEU A 32 -4.08 1.92 8.97
C LEU A 32 -3.54 0.48 9.05
N GLU A 33 -2.49 0.17 8.29
CA GLU A 33 -1.84 -1.14 8.34
C GLU A 33 -1.20 -1.41 9.70
N THR A 34 -0.53 -0.41 10.26
CA THR A 34 0.05 -0.51 11.61
C THR A 34 -1.05 -0.75 12.66
N ALA A 35 -2.14 0.02 12.61
CA ALA A 35 -3.27 -0.15 13.52
C ALA A 35 -3.94 -1.53 13.37
N ALA A 36 -4.10 -2.03 12.14
CA ALA A 36 -4.67 -3.35 11.89
C ALA A 36 -3.77 -4.48 12.42
N ARG A 37 -2.43 -4.34 12.36
CA ARG A 37 -1.50 -5.28 12.98
C ARG A 37 -1.60 -5.30 14.49
N GLU A 38 -1.74 -4.13 15.12
CA GLU A 38 -1.95 -4.03 16.56
C GLU A 38 -3.22 -4.77 16.97
N VAL A 39 -4.33 -4.58 16.25
CA VAL A 39 -5.58 -5.33 16.46
C VAL A 39 -5.36 -6.83 16.32
N ILE A 40 -4.67 -7.29 15.27
CA ILE A 40 -4.39 -8.73 15.08
C ILE A 40 -3.53 -9.28 16.23
N SER A 41 -2.53 -8.52 16.70
CA SER A 41 -1.69 -8.89 17.86
C SER A 41 -2.53 -9.00 19.12
N GLU A 42 -3.38 -8.01 19.41
CA GLU A 42 -4.29 -8.04 20.56
C GLU A 42 -5.24 -9.24 20.52
N VAL A 43 -5.71 -9.62 19.33
CA VAL A 43 -6.57 -10.79 19.13
C VAL A 43 -5.80 -12.08 19.38
N ALA A 44 -4.57 -12.18 18.88
CA ALA A 44 -3.69 -13.33 19.10
C ALA A 44 -3.31 -13.52 20.58
N ASP A 45 -3.09 -12.43 21.29
CA ASP A 45 -2.79 -12.43 22.73
C ASP A 45 -4.04 -12.59 23.60
N SER A 46 -5.23 -12.48 23.01
CA SER A 46 -6.48 -12.62 23.74
C SER A 46 -6.70 -14.07 24.17
N LYS A 47 -7.11 -14.27 25.43
CA LYS A 47 -7.58 -15.59 25.92
C LYS A 47 -9.01 -15.93 25.44
N VAL A 48 -9.54 -15.16 24.49
CA VAL A 48 -10.93 -15.29 24.01
C VAL A 48 -10.95 -16.27 22.87
N ALA A 49 -11.85 -17.25 22.93
CA ALA A 49 -12.07 -18.16 21.82
C ALA A 49 -12.61 -17.39 20.59
N LEU A 50 -11.94 -17.56 19.45
CA LEU A 50 -12.38 -16.94 18.20
C LEU A 50 -13.71 -17.53 17.74
N THR A 51 -14.64 -16.66 17.39
CA THR A 51 -15.87 -17.07 16.70
C THR A 51 -15.56 -17.41 15.25
N ARG A 52 -16.42 -18.22 14.60
CA ARG A 52 -16.32 -18.48 13.15
C ARG A 52 -16.27 -17.18 12.32
N LYS A 53 -16.97 -16.14 12.78
CA LYS A 53 -17.01 -14.83 12.12
C LYS A 53 -15.70 -14.05 12.32
N SER A 54 -15.11 -14.09 13.51
CA SER A 54 -13.78 -13.51 13.77
C SER A 54 -12.71 -14.20 12.91
N GLN A 55 -12.76 -15.52 12.82
CA GLN A 55 -11.85 -16.29 11.98
C GLN A 55 -11.98 -15.90 10.50
N LYS A 56 -13.21 -15.80 9.99
CA LYS A 56 -13.46 -15.33 8.62
C LYS A 56 -12.91 -13.93 8.38
N LEU A 57 -13.07 -13.00 9.33
CA LEU A 57 -12.52 -11.64 9.20
C LEU A 57 -10.99 -11.62 9.15
N LEU A 58 -10.31 -12.52 9.88
CA LEU A 58 -8.87 -12.68 9.78
C LEU A 58 -8.44 -13.22 8.41
N ASP A 59 -9.18 -14.18 7.87
CA ASP A 59 -8.93 -14.71 6.52
C ASP A 59 -9.16 -13.62 5.45
N ASP A 60 -10.23 -12.84 5.58
CA ASP A 60 -10.56 -11.71 4.70
C ASP A 60 -9.47 -10.62 4.77
N LEU A 61 -8.95 -10.31 5.96
CA LEU A 61 -7.81 -9.41 6.15
C LEU A 61 -6.53 -9.95 5.50
N GLN A 62 -6.25 -11.24 5.66
CA GLN A 62 -5.09 -11.87 5.02
C GLN A 62 -5.18 -11.79 3.49
N GLN A 63 -6.37 -11.99 2.93
CA GLN A 63 -6.59 -11.85 1.50
C GLN A 63 -6.41 -10.41 1.04
N LEU A 64 -6.99 -9.44 1.76
CA LEU A 64 -6.80 -8.01 1.49
C LEU A 64 -5.32 -7.59 1.51
N TYR A 65 -4.53 -8.12 2.44
CA TYR A 65 -3.08 -7.86 2.46
C TYR A 65 -2.36 -8.36 1.21
N LYS A 66 -2.72 -9.55 0.69
CA LYS A 66 -2.14 -10.07 -0.56
C LYS A 66 -2.46 -9.14 -1.73
N GLU A 67 -3.69 -8.63 -1.80
CA GLU A 67 -4.13 -7.70 -2.83
C GLU A 67 -3.40 -6.37 -2.74
N ILE A 68 -3.29 -5.78 -1.54
CA ILE A 68 -2.52 -4.56 -1.29
C ILE A 68 -1.06 -4.75 -1.75
N ILE A 69 -0.41 -5.85 -1.36
CA ILE A 69 0.98 -6.13 -1.76
C ILE A 69 1.11 -6.19 -3.28
N GLN A 70 0.18 -6.88 -3.96
CA GLN A 70 0.19 -6.96 -5.43
C GLN A 70 0.03 -5.58 -6.06
N THR A 71 -0.91 -4.75 -5.57
CA THR A 71 -1.09 -3.39 -6.08
C THR A 71 0.17 -2.54 -5.84
N CYS A 72 0.77 -2.57 -4.65
CA CYS A 72 2.00 -1.84 -4.36
C CYS A 72 3.17 -2.28 -5.26
N GLN A 73 3.28 -3.58 -5.58
CA GLN A 73 4.30 -4.08 -6.50
C GLN A 73 4.09 -3.57 -7.94
N GLN A 74 2.83 -3.49 -8.39
CA GLN A 74 2.48 -2.93 -9.70
C GLN A 74 2.81 -1.43 -9.76
N GLU A 75 2.39 -0.66 -8.77
CA GLU A 75 2.68 0.78 -8.67
C GLU A 75 4.19 1.05 -8.63
N ARG A 76 4.95 0.31 -7.83
CA ARG A 76 6.42 0.39 -7.80
C ARG A 76 7.02 0.17 -9.18
N SER A 77 6.52 -0.82 -9.92
CA SER A 77 7.00 -1.14 -11.26
C SER A 77 6.68 -0.03 -12.27
N GLN A 78 5.51 0.61 -12.13
CA GLN A 78 5.13 1.76 -12.97
C GLN A 78 5.99 2.99 -12.67
N LEU A 79 6.17 3.33 -11.39
CA LEU A 79 7.03 4.44 -10.97
C LEU A 79 8.48 4.25 -11.44
N GLN A 80 9.01 3.03 -11.35
CA GLN A 80 10.35 2.74 -11.83
C GLN A 80 10.49 2.97 -13.35
N LYS A 81 9.48 2.58 -14.14
CA LYS A 81 9.45 2.87 -15.59
C LYS A 81 9.43 4.38 -15.85
N GLN A 82 8.59 5.13 -15.14
CA GLN A 82 8.50 6.58 -15.27
C GLN A 82 9.82 7.29 -14.93
N ILE A 83 10.52 6.84 -13.88
CA ILE A 83 11.84 7.37 -13.51
C ILE A 83 12.86 7.12 -14.62
N VAL A 84 12.92 5.90 -15.18
CA VAL A 84 13.84 5.56 -16.27
C VAL A 84 13.54 6.38 -17.52
N GLU A 85 12.26 6.55 -17.87
CA GLU A 85 11.84 7.41 -18.98
C GLU A 85 12.19 8.88 -18.74
N GLY A 86 12.00 9.37 -17.51
CA GLY A 86 12.39 10.72 -17.10
C GLY A 86 13.89 10.98 -17.30
N HIS A 87 14.74 10.07 -16.83
CA HIS A 87 16.19 10.16 -17.04
C HIS A 87 16.57 10.13 -18.53
N LYS A 88 15.91 9.30 -19.35
CA LYS A 88 16.15 9.28 -20.80
C LYS A 88 15.79 10.62 -21.45
N ARG A 89 14.65 11.20 -21.08
CA ARG A 89 14.22 12.52 -21.59
C ARG A 89 15.19 13.62 -21.16
N GLN A 90 15.64 13.61 -19.91
CA GLN A 90 16.61 14.58 -19.41
C GLN A 90 17.97 14.48 -20.14
N LYS A 91 18.44 13.26 -20.41
CA LYS A 91 19.67 13.03 -21.22
C LYS A 91 19.51 13.51 -22.66
N ALA A 92 18.37 13.25 -23.28
CA ALA A 92 18.10 13.72 -24.64
C ALA A 92 18.04 15.26 -24.72
N LEU A 93 17.39 15.90 -23.74
CA LEU A 93 17.29 17.36 -23.66
C LEU A 93 18.64 18.01 -23.44
N SER A 94 19.45 17.50 -22.51
CA SER A 94 20.81 18.02 -22.27
C SER A 94 21.71 17.88 -23.50
N ALA A 95 21.66 16.73 -24.20
CA ALA A 95 22.40 16.56 -25.45
C ALA A 95 21.97 17.56 -26.53
N TYR A 96 20.66 17.81 -26.67
CA TYR A 96 20.13 18.79 -27.61
C TYR A 96 20.58 20.22 -27.29
N LEU A 97 20.53 20.63 -26.02
CA LEU A 97 20.96 21.97 -25.59
C LEU A 97 22.45 22.18 -25.83
N SER A 98 23.30 21.21 -25.47
CA SER A 98 24.74 21.28 -25.73
C SER A 98 25.07 21.36 -27.22
N GLN A 99 24.29 20.69 -28.07
CA GLN A 99 24.44 20.79 -29.52
C GLN A 99 24.05 22.18 -30.06
N GLN A 100 23.02 22.82 -29.50
CA GLN A 100 22.66 24.20 -29.87
C GLN A 100 23.73 25.21 -29.44
N GLU A 101 24.30 25.07 -28.25
CA GLU A 101 25.36 25.96 -27.76
C GLU A 101 26.62 25.88 -28.62
N GLN A 102 27.01 24.68 -29.07
CA GLN A 102 28.12 24.48 -30.00
C GLN A 102 27.85 25.12 -31.36
N ASN A 103 26.67 24.93 -31.93
CA ASN A 103 26.30 25.50 -33.23
C ASN A 103 26.10 27.03 -33.21
N SER A 104 25.98 27.65 -32.03
CA SER A 104 25.81 29.11 -31.87
C SER A 104 27.12 29.85 -31.60
N SER A 105 28.24 29.12 -31.48
CA SER A 105 29.57 29.64 -31.17
C SER A 105 30.55 29.62 -32.35
N ASP A 106 30.11 29.11 -33.51
CA ASP A 106 30.78 29.16 -34.82
C ASP A 106 30.19 30.29 -35.69
#